data_AF-A0A519VYV0-F1
#
_entry.id   AF-A0A519VYV0-F1
#
_cell.length_a   1.000
_cell.length_b   1.000
_cell.length_c   1.000
_cell.angle_alpha   90.00
_cell.angle_beta   90.00
_cell.angle_gamma   90.00
#
_symmetry.space_group_name_H-M   'P 1'
#
loop_
_entity.id
_entity.type
_entity.pdbx_description
1 polymer ?
#
loop_
_entity_poly.entity_id
_entity_poly.type
_entity_poly.pdbx_seq_one_letter_code
_entity_poly.pdbx_strand_id
1 'polypeptide(L)' 'MQKNNKTESTKKIAIIGAGFAGLSAAAYLAKEGYAVDVFEKNDQI' A
#
# COMPACT_ATOMS: atom_id res chain seq x y z
N MET A 1 13.94 -25.92 9.44
CA MET A 1 12.62 -25.49 8.93
C MET A 1 11.93 -24.66 10.03
N GLN A 2 12.11 -23.34 10.04
CA GLN A 2 11.42 -22.45 10.98
C GLN A 2 10.21 -21.83 10.27
N LYS A 3 9.02 -22.33 10.60
CA LYS A 3 7.75 -21.66 10.32
C LYS A 3 7.55 -20.62 11.42
N ASN A 4 7.87 -19.37 11.12
CA ASN A 4 7.54 -18.27 12.02
C ASN A 4 6.08 -17.89 11.75
N ASN A 5 5.22 -18.23 12.70
CA ASN A 5 3.85 -17.73 12.79
C ASN A 5 3.93 -16.23 13.05
N LYS A 6 4.11 -15.46 11.98
CA LYS A 6 4.02 -14.02 12.02
C LYS A 6 2.54 -13.72 11.82
N THR A 7 1.82 -13.56 12.93
CA THR A 7 0.48 -13.00 12.99
C THR A 7 0.57 -11.53 12.58
N GLU A 8 0.97 -11.28 11.33
CA GLU A 8 1.18 -9.95 10.80
C GLU A 8 -0.20 -9.42 10.49
N SER A 9 -0.75 -8.68 11.43
CA SER A 9 -1.77 -7.68 11.13
C SER A 9 -1.34 -6.98 9.85
N THR A 10 -1.99 -7.31 8.73
CA THR A 10 -1.66 -6.78 7.41
C THR A 10 -1.66 -5.26 7.56
N LYS A 11 -0.48 -4.64 7.59
CA LYS A 11 -0.39 -3.22 7.93
C LYS A 11 -1.11 -2.47 6.81
N LYS A 12 -2.10 -1.67 7.22
CA LYS A 12 -2.83 -0.79 6.31
C LYS A 12 -2.01 0.48 6.11
N ILE A 13 -1.78 0.85 4.87
CA ILE A 13 -0.97 2.00 4.48
C ILE A 13 -1.85 2.96 3.70
N ALA A 14 -1.92 4.22 4.14
CA ALA A 14 -2.58 5.30 3.41
C ALA A 14 -1.53 6.13 2.66
N ILE A 15 -1.72 6.31 1.35
CA ILE A 15 -0.88 7.15 0.50
C ILE A 15 -1.69 8.39 0.12
N ILE A 16 -1.15 9.57 0.39
CA ILE A 16 -1.78 10.84 0.02
C ILE A 16 -1.07 11.40 -1.22
N GLY A 17 -1.80 11.47 -2.32
CA GLY A 17 -1.36 11.87 -3.66
C GLY A 17 -1.24 10.68 -4.62
N ALA A 18 -1.96 10.74 -5.75
CA ALA A 18 -1.96 9.76 -6.84
C ALA A 18 -1.07 10.19 -8.02
N GLY A 19 -0.02 10.99 -7.76
CA GLY A 19 1.03 11.27 -8.75
C GLY A 19 1.95 10.06 -8.99
N PHE A 20 2.91 10.20 -9.90
CA PHE A 20 3.85 9.13 -10.27
C PHE A 20 4.54 8.47 -9.08
N ALA A 21 4.98 9.27 -8.09
CA ALA A 21 5.62 8.75 -6.89
C ALA A 21 4.65 7.96 -6.00
N GLY A 22 3.42 8.47 -5.80
CA GLY A 22 2.42 7.83 -4.95
C GLY A 22 1.93 6.50 -5.52
N LEU A 23 1.66 6.46 -6.83
CA LEU A 23 1.28 5.22 -7.52
C LEU A 23 2.43 4.21 -7.56
N SER A 24 3.68 4.66 -7.74
CA SER A 24 4.84 3.76 -7.69
C SER A 24 4.98 3.13 -6.31
N ALA A 25 4.88 3.93 -5.25
CA ALA A 25 4.92 3.43 -3.88
C ALA A 25 3.76 2.44 -3.60
N ALA A 26 2.55 2.76 -4.05
CA ALA A 26 1.39 1.89 -3.93
C ALA A 26 1.63 0.53 -4.60
N ALA A 27 2.20 0.52 -5.80
CA ALA A 27 2.47 -0.70 -6.56
C ALA A 27 3.48 -1.62 -5.83
N TYR A 28 4.58 -1.08 -5.31
CA TYR A 28 5.56 -1.87 -4.57
C TYR A 28 4.99 -2.42 -3.27
N LEU A 29 4.29 -1.59 -2.50
CA LEU A 29 3.69 -1.99 -1.23
C LEU A 29 2.57 -3.03 -1.42
N ALA A 30 1.73 -2.87 -2.43
CA ALA A 30 0.73 -3.87 -2.78
C ALA A 30 1.37 -5.21 -3.19
N LYS A 31 2.47 -5.16 -3.96
CA LYS A 31 3.24 -6.36 -4.35
C LYS A 31 3.84 -7.10 -3.15
N GLU A 32 4.23 -6.37 -2.10
CA GLU A 32 4.72 -6.95 -0.85
C GLU A 32 3.60 -7.49 0.06
N GLY A 33 2.33 -7.34 -0.35
CA GLY A 33 1.17 -7.89 0.37
C GLY A 33 0.58 -6.96 1.42
N TYR A 34 0.93 -5.67 1.39
CA TYR A 34 0.29 -4.67 2.24
C TYR A 34 -1.07 -4.25 1.68
N ALA A 35 -1.98 -3.91 2.59
CA ALA A 35 -3.25 -3.28 2.22
C ALA A 35 -2.99 -1.78 2.06
N VAL A 36 -3.18 -1.25 0.84
CA VAL A 36 -2.84 0.14 0.51
C VAL A 36 -4.07 0.88 0.00
N ASP A 37 -4.35 2.03 0.59
CA ASP A 37 -5.39 2.97 0.17
C ASP A 37 -4.71 4.24 -0.37
N VAL A 38 -5.05 4.68 -1.58
CA VAL A 38 -4.51 5.91 -2.19
C VAL A 38 -5.60 6.97 -2.20
N PHE A 39 -5.29 8.14 -1.65
CA PHE A 39 -6.19 9.29 -1.58
C PHE A 39 -5.62 10.41 -2.44
N GLU A 40 -6.41 10.96 -3.36
CA GLU A 40 -6.05 12.12 -4.17
C GLU A 40 -7.06 13.24 -3.91
N LYS A 41 -6.59 14.49 -3.95
CA LYS A 41 -7.45 15.67 -3.74
C LYS A 41 -8.41 15.84 -4.91
N ASN A 42 -7.94 15.55 -6.12
CA ASN A 42 -8.72 15.73 -7.33
C ASN A 42 -9.50 14.44 -7.63
N ASP A 43 -10.82 14.57 -7.71
CA ASP A 43 -11.66 13.58 -8.39
C ASP A 43 -11.27 13.64 -9.87
N GLN A 44 -10.48 12.68 -10.34
CA GLN A 44 -10.26 12.52 -11.78
C GLN A 44 -11.55 11.92 -12.35
N ILE A 45 -12.42 12.81 -12.83
CA ILE A 45 -13.60 12.51 -13.66
C ILE A 45 -13.24 11.89 -15.01
#